data_AF-A0A7R9YFT1-F1
#
_entry.id   AF-A0A7R9YFT1-F1
#
_cell.length_a   1.000
_cell.length_b   1.000
_cell.length_c   1.000
_cell.angle_alpha   90.00
_cell.angle_beta   90.00
_cell.angle_gamma   90.00
#
_symmetry.space_group_name_H-M   'P 1'
#
loop_
_entity.id
_entity.type
_entity.pdbx_description
1 polymer ?
#
loop_
_entity_poly.entity_id
_entity_poly.type
_entity_poly.pdbx_seq_one_letter_code
_entity_poly.pdbx_strand_id
1 'polypeptide(L)'
;VLPLEPIAFHSRGQIQTRMRIGGDEYVMMVDSASADIAVVMRDCLFCSKHRSKYAPGPNASRVACDAAANGGVNCSECVVGVPGGKQCGYGVGYADGSSIRTLVFEDLVAFGGAPPVR
;
A
#
# COMPACT_ATOMS: atom_id res chain seq x y z
N VAL A 1 10.00 4.05 -23.78
CA VAL A 1 9.09 5.17 -23.44
C VAL A 1 8.08 4.63 -22.46
N LEU A 2 8.08 5.10 -21.21
CA LEU A 2 7.06 4.67 -20.24
C LEU A 2 5.71 5.30 -20.65
N PRO A 3 4.58 4.58 -20.51
CA PRO A 3 3.28 5.14 -20.80
C PRO A 3 3.04 6.38 -19.92
N LEU A 4 2.53 7.47 -20.53
CA LEU A 4 2.09 8.64 -19.80
C LEU A 4 0.76 8.32 -19.14
N GLU A 5 0.72 8.33 -17.81
CA GLU A 5 -0.50 8.11 -17.05
C GLU A 5 -1.31 9.39 -16.90
N PRO A 6 -2.65 9.35 -17.08
CA PRO A 6 -3.50 10.49 -16.82
C PRO A 6 -3.50 10.82 -15.32
N ILE A 7 -2.97 12.00 -15.02
CA ILE A 7 -2.95 12.56 -13.67
C ILE A 7 -4.16 13.46 -13.49
N ALA A 8 -4.91 13.27 -12.40
CA ALA A 8 -6.04 14.13 -12.04
C ALA A 8 -5.65 15.10 -10.92
N PHE A 9 -6.00 16.38 -11.11
CA PHE A 9 -5.90 17.39 -10.06
C PHE A 9 -7.18 17.35 -9.21
N HIS A 10 -7.04 16.99 -7.93
CA HIS A 10 -8.16 17.06 -6.99
C HIS A 10 -8.23 18.47 -6.39
N SER A 11 -9.44 18.93 -6.07
CA SER A 11 -9.80 20.26 -5.54
C SER A 11 -9.12 20.69 -4.22
N ARG A 12 -8.15 19.92 -3.72
CA ARG A 12 -7.37 20.18 -2.49
C ARG A 12 -5.87 20.28 -2.75
N GLY A 13 -5.45 20.51 -4.01
CA GLY A 13 -4.02 20.59 -4.37
C GLY A 13 -3.30 19.24 -4.34
N GLN A 14 -4.06 18.14 -4.32
CA GLN A 14 -3.51 16.78 -4.38
C GLN A 14 -3.50 16.29 -5.81
N ILE A 15 -2.36 15.70 -6.18
CA ILE A 15 -2.18 14.99 -7.44
C ILE A 15 -2.54 13.53 -7.20
N GLN A 16 -3.43 12.97 -8.03
CA GLN A 16 -3.89 11.59 -7.91
C GLN A 16 -3.68 10.82 -9.21
N THR A 17 -3.39 9.52 -9.08
CA THR A 17 -3.26 8.57 -10.18
C THR A 17 -4.05 7.29 -9.89
N ARG A 18 -4.37 6.54 -10.94
CA ARG A 18 -4.98 5.21 -10.82
C ARG A 18 -3.90 4.14 -10.83
N MET A 19 -4.01 3.20 -9.90
CA MET A 19 -3.08 2.11 -9.73
C MET A 19 -3.87 0.81 -9.53
N ARG A 20 -3.41 -0.29 -10.11
CA ARG A 20 -4.00 -1.61 -9.86
C ARG A 20 -3.14 -2.38 -8.87
N ILE A 21 -3.77 -2.90 -7.82
CA ILE A 21 -3.12 -3.72 -6.78
C ILE A 21 -3.95 -4.98 -6.61
N GLY A 22 -3.33 -6.15 -6.79
CA GLY A 22 -4.04 -7.43 -6.69
C GLY A 22 -5.16 -7.62 -7.72
N GLY A 23 -5.16 -6.81 -8.79
CA GLY A 23 -6.16 -6.82 -9.86
C GLY A 23 -7.23 -5.71 -9.75
N ASP A 24 -7.41 -5.13 -8.56
CA ASP A 24 -8.38 -4.06 -8.28
C ASP A 24 -7.78 -2.67 -8.48
N GLU A 25 -8.61 -1.68 -8.84
CA GLU A 25 -8.17 -0.29 -9.07
C GLU A 25 -8.33 0.60 -7.83
N TYR A 26 -7.30 1.40 -7.56
CA TYR A 26 -7.24 2.36 -6.47
C TYR A 26 -6.85 3.74 -7.00
N VAL A 27 -7.43 4.79 -6.40
CA VAL A 27 -7.01 6.17 -6.62
C VAL A 27 -6.02 6.53 -5.52
N MET A 28 -4.77 6.75 -5.93
CA MET A 28 -3.62 6.96 -5.05
C MET A 28 -3.13 8.40 -5.17
N MET A 29 -2.71 8.98 -4.05
CA MET A 29 -2.02 10.27 -4.06
C MET A 29 -0.59 10.07 -4.56
N VAL A 30 -0.14 10.92 -5.47
CA VAL A 30 1.26 10.98 -5.88
C VAL A 30 1.97 11.92 -4.91
N ASP A 31 2.78 11.34 -4.03
CA ASP A 31 3.57 12.06 -3.05
C ASP A 31 5.05 11.78 -3.30
N SER A 32 5.75 12.73 -3.92
CA SER A 32 7.19 12.60 -4.19
C SER A 32 8.06 12.82 -2.95
N ALA A 33 7.48 13.22 -1.81
CA ALA A 33 8.20 13.39 -0.56
C ALA A 33 8.21 12.12 0.31
N SER A 34 7.53 11.06 -0.10
CA SER A 34 7.56 9.73 0.53
C SER A 34 7.91 8.64 -0.48
N ALA A 35 8.29 7.45 0.01
CA ALA A 35 8.71 6.31 -0.82
C ALA A 35 7.79 5.10 -0.66
N ASP A 36 6.64 5.28 0.00
CA ASP A 36 5.78 4.20 0.46
C ASP A 36 4.44 4.19 -0.28
N ILE A 37 3.93 2.99 -0.55
CA ILE A 37 2.59 2.78 -1.09
C ILE A 37 1.73 2.17 0.02
N ALA A 38 0.66 2.86 0.42
CA ALA A 38 -0.26 2.38 1.44
C ALA A 38 -1.71 2.44 0.97
N VAL A 39 -2.40 1.30 1.03
CA VAL A 39 -3.83 1.18 0.74
C VAL A 39 -4.60 0.72 1.97
N VAL A 40 -5.82 1.24 2.14
CA VAL A 40 -6.69 0.87 3.26
C VAL A 40 -7.13 -0.57 3.09
N MET A 41 -6.86 -1.44 4.07
CA MET A 41 -7.35 -2.81 4.04
C MET A 41 -8.83 -2.91 4.43
N ARG A 42 -9.51 -3.93 3.90
CA ARG A 42 -10.95 -4.20 4.13
C ARG A 42 -11.29 -4.31 5.62
N ASP A 43 -10.41 -4.92 6.39
CA ASP A 43 -10.51 -5.17 7.83
C ASP A 43 -10.04 -4.00 8.71
N CYS A 44 -9.64 -2.86 8.12
CA CYS A 44 -9.34 -1.67 8.91
C CYS A 44 -10.61 -1.12 9.59
N LEU A 45 -10.64 -1.24 10.92
CA LEU A 45 -11.76 -0.83 11.77
C LEU A 45 -11.90 0.68 11.93
N PHE A 46 -10.79 1.41 11.87
CA PHE A 46 -10.73 2.86 12.10
C PHE A 46 -10.52 3.67 10.82
N CYS A 47 -10.61 3.04 9.65
CA CYS A 47 -10.44 3.72 8.36
C CYS A 47 -11.78 4.24 7.82
N SER A 48 -11.72 5.36 7.09
CA SER A 48 -12.86 5.96 6.38
C SER A 48 -13.62 4.93 5.54
N LYS A 49 -14.97 5.01 5.57
CA LYS A 49 -15.86 4.14 4.80
C LYS A 49 -15.88 4.45 3.29
N HIS A 50 -15.34 5.60 2.86
CA HIS A 50 -15.51 6.12 1.51
C HIS A 50 -14.37 5.77 0.53
N ARG A 51 -13.50 4.82 0.85
CA ARG A 51 -12.38 4.42 -0.02
C ARG A 51 -12.51 2.95 -0.41
N SER A 52 -12.16 2.62 -1.65
CA SER A 52 -11.92 1.24 -2.07
C SER A 52 -10.94 0.61 -1.07
N LYS A 53 -11.31 -0.55 -0.54
CA LYS A 53 -10.51 -1.23 0.47
C LYS A 53 -9.85 -2.46 -0.13
N TYR A 54 -8.55 -2.55 0.06
CA TYR A 54 -7.74 -3.68 -0.37
C TYR A 54 -8.12 -4.96 0.37
N ALA A 55 -8.36 -6.00 -0.40
CA ALA A 55 -8.50 -7.36 0.06
C ALA A 55 -7.40 -8.18 -0.63
N PRO A 56 -6.42 -8.72 0.12
CA PRO A 56 -5.35 -9.53 -0.46
C PRO A 56 -5.92 -10.66 -1.32
N GLY A 57 -5.50 -10.68 -2.60
CA GLY A 57 -5.84 -11.75 -3.53
C GLY A 57 -5.02 -13.02 -3.30
N PRO A 58 -5.22 -14.07 -4.10
CA PRO A 58 -4.46 -15.32 -3.98
C PRO A 58 -2.95 -15.17 -4.26
N ASN A 59 -2.54 -14.12 -4.98
CA ASN A 59 -1.15 -13.83 -5.31
C ASN A 59 -0.45 -12.92 -4.30
N ALA A 60 -1.19 -12.41 -3.31
CA ALA A 60 -0.66 -11.57 -2.27
C ALA A 60 0.02 -12.43 -1.19
N SER A 61 1.26 -12.07 -0.83
CA SER A 61 1.99 -12.66 0.30
C SER A 61 2.16 -11.65 1.41
N ARG A 62 1.90 -12.05 2.66
CA ARG A 62 2.29 -11.24 3.81
C ARG A 62 3.81 -11.30 3.97
N VAL A 63 4.42 -10.17 4.32
CA VAL A 63 5.85 -10.13 4.58
C VAL A 63 6.11 -10.58 6.02
N ALA A 64 6.91 -11.62 6.19
CA ALA A 64 7.34 -12.09 7.51
C ALA A 64 8.20 -11.01 8.19
N CYS A 65 8.17 -10.94 9.53
CA CYS A 65 9.02 -9.96 10.21
C CYS A 65 10.48 -10.41 10.37
N ASP A 66 10.77 -11.70 10.19
CA ASP A 66 12.11 -12.23 10.38
C ASP A 66 13.04 -11.76 9.26
N ALA A 67 14.21 -11.23 9.61
CA ALA A 67 15.14 -10.60 8.66
C ALA A 67 15.62 -11.53 7.53
N ALA A 68 15.62 -12.85 7.76
CA ALA A 68 15.96 -13.83 6.72
C ALA A 68 14.81 -14.10 5.74
N ALA A 69 13.56 -13.81 6.13
CA ALA A 69 12.35 -14.14 5.39
C ALA A 69 11.62 -12.90 4.83
N ASN A 70 12.02 -11.69 5.23
CA ASN A 70 11.36 -10.46 4.83
C ASN A 70 11.85 -9.89 3.48
N GLY A 71 12.79 -10.55 2.80
CA GLY A 71 13.26 -10.14 1.47
C GLY A 71 13.94 -8.77 1.42
N GLY A 72 14.42 -8.24 2.55
CA GLY A 72 15.00 -6.90 2.64
C GLY A 72 13.97 -5.77 2.83
N VAL A 73 12.69 -6.12 3.02
CA VAL A 73 11.64 -5.15 3.37
C VAL A 73 11.91 -4.56 4.76
N ASN A 74 11.88 -3.24 4.85
CA ASN A 74 12.06 -2.54 6.12
C ASN A 74 10.77 -2.59 6.96
N CYS A 75 10.81 -3.34 8.05
CA CYS A 75 9.71 -3.44 9.02
C CYS A 75 9.93 -2.43 10.15
N SER A 76 8.99 -1.50 10.35
CA SER A 76 9.06 -0.58 11.49
C SER A 76 8.74 -1.28 12.80
N GLU A 77 7.89 -2.31 12.75
CA GLU A 77 7.49 -3.10 13.91
C GLU A 77 7.16 -4.55 13.50
N CYS A 78 7.16 -5.46 14.46
CA CYS A 78 6.69 -6.82 14.26
C CYS A 78 5.35 -7.02 14.94
N VAL A 79 4.32 -7.28 14.15
CA VAL A 79 2.96 -7.50 14.65
C VAL A 79 2.77 -8.99 14.94
N VAL A 80 2.46 -9.31 16.19
CA VAL A 80 2.16 -10.67 16.66
C VAL A 80 0.65 -10.90 16.74
N GLY A 81 0.23 -12.17 16.74
CA GLY A 81 -1.18 -12.53 16.89
C GLY A 81 -2.02 -12.35 15.62
N VAL A 82 -1.37 -12.20 14.46
CA VAL A 82 -2.03 -12.16 13.16
C VAL A 82 -1.91 -13.53 12.44
N PRO A 83 -2.85 -13.88 11.54
CA PRO A 83 -2.73 -15.09 10.74
C PRO A 83 -1.39 -15.15 10.00
N GLY A 84 -0.70 -16.28 10.10
CA GLY A 84 0.67 -16.44 9.60
C GLY A 84 1.77 -16.12 10.62
N GLY A 85 1.44 -15.82 11.88
CA GLY A 85 2.42 -15.66 12.96
C GLY A 85 2.91 -14.22 13.10
N LYS A 86 4.22 -14.01 13.12
CA LYS A 86 4.86 -12.71 13.33
C LYS A 86 5.09 -12.01 11.99
N GLN A 87 4.32 -10.96 11.72
CA GLN A 87 4.28 -10.30 10.43
C GLN A 87 4.92 -8.91 10.49
N CYS A 88 5.47 -8.49 9.35
CA CYS A 88 6.07 -7.17 9.17
C CYS A 88 4.98 -6.10 9.25
N GLY A 89 5.09 -5.22 10.25
CA GLY A 89 4.30 -4.01 10.39
C GLY A 89 5.06 -2.81 9.83
N TYR A 90 4.30 -1.86 9.31
CA TYR A 90 4.80 -0.57 8.86
C TYR A 90 3.98 0.56 9.48
N GLY A 91 4.69 1.57 9.99
CA GLY A 91 4.13 2.74 10.63
C GLY A 91 4.90 3.98 10.22
N VAL A 92 4.18 5.00 9.75
CA VAL A 92 4.74 6.29 9.36
C VAL A 92 3.88 7.43 9.90
N GLY A 93 4.53 8.50 10.35
CA GLY A 93 3.89 9.77 10.70
C GLY A 93 4.31 10.84 9.70
N TYR A 94 3.34 11.65 9.27
CA TYR A 94 3.56 12.75 8.33
C TYR A 94 3.63 14.09 9.08
N ALA A 95 4.19 15.11 8.41
CA ALA A 95 4.41 16.43 9.00
C ALA A 95 3.11 17.16 9.40
N ASP A 96 1.98 16.79 8.80
CA ASP A 96 0.65 17.32 9.14
C ASP A 96 0.04 16.66 10.39
N GLY A 97 0.78 15.76 11.05
CA GLY A 97 0.34 15.00 12.21
C GLY A 97 -0.52 13.78 11.88
N SER A 98 -0.81 13.53 10.60
CA SER A 98 -1.46 12.29 10.18
C SER A 98 -0.48 11.11 10.27
N SER A 99 -1.01 9.89 10.39
CA SER A 99 -0.20 8.68 10.46
C SER A 99 -0.91 7.48 9.87
N ILE A 100 -0.12 6.48 9.47
CA ILE A 100 -0.59 5.20 8.99
C ILE A 100 0.11 4.12 9.83
N ARG A 101 -0.64 3.07 10.16
CA ARG A 101 -0.12 1.80 10.67
C ARG A 101 -0.78 0.66 9.92
N THR A 102 0.01 -0.27 9.42
CA THR A 102 -0.47 -1.37 8.59
C THR A 102 0.45 -2.59 8.69
N LEU A 103 0.00 -3.71 8.12
CA LEU A 103 0.85 -4.83 7.78
C LEU A 103 1.39 -4.66 6.35
N VAL A 104 2.57 -5.23 6.08
CA VAL A 104 3.19 -5.19 4.75
C VAL A 104 2.85 -6.45 3.96
N PHE A 105 2.52 -6.24 2.69
CA PHE A 105 2.21 -7.30 1.73
C PHE A 105 3.03 -7.09 0.46
N GLU A 106 3.42 -8.20 -0.16
CA GLU A 106 3.84 -8.24 -1.55
C GLU A 106 2.63 -8.63 -2.40
N ASP A 107 2.33 -7.87 -3.44
CA ASP A 107 1.28 -8.18 -4.40
C ASP A 107 1.65 -7.61 -5.77
N LEU A 108 0.90 -7.99 -6.80
CA LEU A 108 1.03 -7.45 -8.14
C LEU A 108 0.52 -6.01 -8.20
N VAL A 109 1.37 -5.14 -8.70
CA VAL A 109 1.16 -3.71 -8.84
C VAL A 109 1.26 -3.33 -10.31
N ALA A 110 0.28 -2.59 -10.84
CA ALA A 110 0.37 -2.00 -12.17
C ALA A 110 0.01 -0.51 -12.15
N PHE A 111 0.75 0.29 -12.93
CA PHE A 111 0.48 1.70 -13.15
C PHE A 111 -0.16 1.85 -14.53
N GLY A 112 -1.42 2.30 -14.55
CA GLY A 112 -2.37 2.25 -15.66
C GLY A 112 -2.18 1.13 -16.67
N GLY A 113 -1.70 1.45 -17.88
CA GLY A 113 -1.61 0.50 -19.00
C GLY A 113 -0.41 -0.46 -18.95
N ALA A 114 0.51 -0.28 -18.00
CA ALA A 114 1.71 -1.10 -17.88
C ALA A 114 1.39 -2.53 -17.37
N PRO A 115 2.22 -3.53 -17.73
CA PRO A 115 2.09 -4.86 -17.14
C PRO A 115 2.35 -4.81 -15.63
N PRO A 116 1.72 -5.70 -14.85
CA PRO A 116 1.94 -5.77 -13.41
C PRO A 116 3.37 -6.20 -13.08
N VAL A 117 3.93 -5.58 -12.04
CA VAL A 117 5.22 -5.90 -11.42
C VAL A 117 4.99 -6.33 -9.97
N ARG A 118 5.97 -7.03 -9.39
CA ARG A 118 5.95 -7.46 -7.99
C ARG A 118 7.06 -6.76 -7.23
#